data_AF-A0A3N4E8E6-F1
#
_entry.id   AF-A0A3N4E8E6-F1
#
_cell.length_a   1.000
_cell.length_b   1.000
_cell.length_c   1.000
_cell.angle_alpha   90.00
_cell.angle_beta   90.00
_cell.angle_gamma   90.00
#
_symmetry.space_group_name_H-M   'P 1'
#
loop_
_entity.id
_entity.type
_entity.pdbx_description
1 polymer ?
#
loop_
_entity_poly.entity_id
_entity_poly.type
_entity_poly.pdbx_seq_one_letter_code
_entity_poly.pdbx_strand_id
1 'polypeptide(L)'
;MCSSPKTNLAAATPKVPFRSFMASMTLAQRQHFAQVANRADDRRQIREDRLKGQHNMPEAKPVNVTGHNNNSFINKLIHFCQQHLVV
;
A
#
# COMPACT_ATOMS: atom_id res chain seq x y z
N MET A 1 -7.10 -29.17 -30.39
CA MET A 1 -7.17 -29.79 -29.05
C MET A 1 -6.00 -29.28 -28.24
N CYS A 2 -6.24 -28.39 -27.29
CA CYS A 2 -5.19 -27.86 -26.41
C CYS A 2 -5.14 -28.73 -25.16
N SER A 3 -4.22 -29.68 -25.11
CA SER A 3 -3.94 -30.47 -23.91
C SER A 3 -3.16 -29.60 -22.93
N SER A 4 -3.77 -29.30 -21.78
CA SER A 4 -3.05 -28.70 -20.64
C SER A 4 -1.89 -29.61 -20.25
N PRO A 5 -0.67 -29.09 -19.99
CA PRO A 5 0.42 -29.92 -19.52
C PRO A 5 -0.01 -30.60 -18.21
N LYS A 6 0.13 -31.92 -18.17
CA LYS A 6 -0.14 -32.72 -16.97
C LYS A 6 0.97 -32.42 -15.97
N THR A 7 0.75 -31.40 -15.14
CA THR A 7 1.67 -31.02 -14.06
C THR A 7 1.72 -32.19 -13.08
N ASN A 8 2.75 -33.04 -13.18
CA ASN A 8 3.07 -34.00 -12.15
C ASN A 8 3.45 -33.21 -10.90
N LEU A 9 2.47 -33.02 -10.03
CA LEU A 9 2.60 -32.32 -8.76
C LEU A 9 3.36 -33.22 -7.76
N ALA A 10 4.53 -33.71 -8.15
CA ALA A 10 5.56 -34.09 -7.20
C ALA A 10 6.14 -32.77 -6.66
N ALA A 11 5.34 -32.05 -5.87
CA ALA A 11 5.83 -30.95 -5.07
C ALA A 11 6.82 -31.57 -4.10
N ALA A 12 8.10 -31.59 -4.48
CA ALA A 12 9.17 -32.05 -3.62
C ALA A 12 9.05 -31.26 -2.33
N THR A 13 8.65 -31.95 -1.25
CA THR A 13 8.54 -31.33 0.05
C THR A 13 9.90 -30.72 0.36
N PRO A 14 9.96 -29.43 0.72
CA PRO A 14 11.24 -28.76 0.92
C PRO A 14 12.00 -29.53 1.99
N LYS A 15 13.24 -29.90 1.66
CA LYS A 15 14.11 -30.70 2.54
C LYS A 15 14.41 -29.97 3.87
N VAL A 16 14.23 -28.64 3.88
CA VAL A 16 14.27 -27.79 5.05
C VAL A 16 12.84 -27.39 5.41
N PRO A 17 12.40 -27.59 6.67
CA PRO A 17 11.08 -27.16 7.09
C PRO A 17 10.96 -25.65 6.92
N PHE A 18 9.88 -25.21 6.26
CA PHE A 18 9.56 -23.81 6.19
C PHE A 18 9.34 -23.28 7.62
N ARG A 19 10.24 -22.41 8.08
CA ARG A 19 10.04 -21.68 9.32
C ARG A 19 9.25 -20.42 9.00
N SER A 20 8.22 -20.13 9.80
CA SER A 20 7.51 -18.86 9.67
C SER A 20 8.48 -17.70 9.90
N PHE A 21 8.23 -16.57 9.25
CA PHE A 21 9.07 -15.38 9.37
C PHE A 21 9.31 -14.96 10.84
N MET A 22 8.28 -15.11 11.68
CA MET A 22 8.35 -14.82 13.12
C MET A 22 9.15 -15.87 13.92
N ALA A 23 9.32 -17.10 13.41
CA ALA A 23 10.02 -18.17 14.11
C ALA A 23 11.54 -17.95 14.22
N SER A 24 12.12 -17.15 13.32
CA SER A 24 13.52 -16.72 13.41
C SER A 24 13.71 -15.49 14.29
N MET A 25 12.65 -14.86 14.78
CA MET A 25 12.73 -13.60 15.53
C MET A 25 12.72 -13.81 17.05
N THR A 26 13.51 -13.00 17.76
CA THR A 26 13.49 -12.95 19.22
C THR A 26 12.15 -12.39 19.72
N LEU A 27 11.86 -12.56 21.01
CA LEU A 27 10.63 -12.03 21.61
C LEU A 27 10.53 -10.51 21.46
N ALA A 28 11.61 -9.78 21.74
CA ALA A 28 11.66 -8.32 21.61
C ALA A 28 11.41 -7.86 20.17
N GLN A 29 11.99 -8.54 19.18
CA GLN A 29 11.77 -8.25 17.77
C GLN A 29 10.31 -8.48 17.36
N ARG A 30 9.67 -9.55 17.87
CA ARG A 30 8.25 -9.83 17.63
C ARG A 30 7.33 -8.79 18.26
N GLN A 31 7.66 -8.32 19.46
CA GLN A 31 6.92 -7.23 20.11
C GLN A 31 7.02 -5.94 19.31
N HIS A 32 8.22 -5.60 18.84
CA HIS A 32 8.40 -4.42 17.99
C HIS A 32 7.62 -4.54 16.67
N PHE A 33 7.66 -5.71 16.02
CA PHE A 33 6.88 -5.99 14.83
C PHE A 33 5.37 -5.81 15.08
N ALA A 34 4.84 -6.34 16.20
CA ALA A 34 3.44 -6.19 16.55
C ALA A 34 3.04 -4.72 16.73
N GLN A 35 3.87 -3.90 17.38
CA GLN A 35 3.62 -2.47 17.53
C GLN A 35 3.53 -1.75 16.18
N VAL A 36 4.45 -2.05 15.26
CA VAL A 36 4.46 -1.44 13.92
C VAL A 36 3.27 -1.93 13.09
N ALA A 37 2.95 -3.22 13.17
CA ALA A 37 1.82 -3.82 12.47
C ALA A 37 0.48 -3.20 12.91
N ASN A 38 0.28 -3.04 14.23
CA ASN A 38 -0.93 -2.39 14.76
C ASN A 38 -1.06 -0.95 14.26
N ARG A 39 0.03 -0.16 14.29
CA ARG A 39 0.02 1.22 13.79
C ARG A 39 -0.29 1.30 12.29
N ALA A 40 0.17 0.33 11.52
CA ALA A 40 -0.13 0.24 10.09
C ALA A 40 -1.60 -0.11 9.85
N ASP A 41 -2.18 -0.98 10.69
CA ASP A 41 -3.58 -1.34 10.62
C ASP A 41 -4.50 -0.17 11.03
N ASP A 42 -4.15 0.59 12.06
CA ASP A 42 -4.88 1.82 12.43
C ASP A 42 -4.94 2.80 11.25
N ARG A 43 -3.82 2.98 10.53
CA ARG A 43 -3.75 3.82 9.32
C ARG A 43 -4.61 3.27 8.19
N ARG A 44 -4.67 1.96 8.05
CA ARG A 44 -5.52 1.30 7.07
C ARG A 44 -7.00 1.51 7.41
N GLN A 45 -7.39 1.34 8.66
CA GLN A 45 -8.76 1.55 9.12
C GLN A 45 -9.23 2.99 8.84
N ILE A 46 -8.40 3.99 9.16
CA ILE A 46 -8.70 5.40 8.83
C ILE A 46 -8.93 5.60 7.32
N ARG A 47 -8.15 4.92 6.47
CA ARG A 47 -8.32 4.98 5.02
C ARG A 47 -9.63 4.33 4.59
N GLU A 48 -9.93 3.14 5.12
CA GLU A 48 -11.15 2.41 4.81
C GLU A 48 -12.40 3.17 5.24
N ASP A 49 -12.39 3.80 6.41
CA ASP A 49 -13.51 4.62 6.90
C ASP A 49 -13.76 5.83 6.01
N ARG A 50 -12.69 6.50 5.55
CA ARG A 50 -12.79 7.59 4.57
C ARG A 50 -13.38 7.13 3.25
N LEU A 51 -12.95 5.97 2.74
CA LEU A 51 -13.44 5.42 1.47
C LEU A 51 -14.90 4.97 1.58
N LYS A 52 -15.30 4.33 2.67
CA LYS A 52 -16.69 3.93 2.94
C LYS A 52 -17.62 5.13 3.07
N GLY A 53 -17.16 6.23 3.65
CA GLY A 53 -17.91 7.49 3.73
C GLY A 53 -18.16 8.12 2.36
N GLN A 54 -17.27 7.93 1.38
CA GLN A 54 -17.44 8.47 0.04
C GLN A 54 -18.35 7.62 -0.86
N HIS A 55 -18.47 6.31 -0.60
CA HIS A 55 -19.34 5.43 -1.41
C HIS A 55 -20.84 5.57 -1.09
N ASN A 56 -21.20 6.20 0.04
CA ASN A 56 -22.60 6.38 0.46
C ASN A 56 -23.13 7.80 0.25
N MET A 57 -22.39 8.68 -0.43
CA MET A 57 -22.95 9.96 -0.86
C MET A 57 -23.70 9.73 -2.18
N PRO A 58 -25.01 9.99 -2.26
CA PRO A 58 -25.68 10.07 -3.55
C PRO A 58 -24.97 11.17 -4.34
N GLU A 59 -24.67 10.86 -5.60
CA GLU A 59 -24.05 11.74 -6.60
C GLU A 59 -24.39 13.21 -6.32
N ALA A 60 -23.46 13.90 -5.65
CA ALA A 60 -23.61 15.31 -5.40
C ALA A 60 -23.54 15.99 -6.77
N LYS A 61 -24.65 16.60 -7.17
CA LYS A 61 -24.76 17.51 -8.33
C LYS A 61 -23.47 18.33 -8.45
N PRO A 62 -22.94 18.57 -9.66
CA PRO A 62 -21.70 19.31 -9.84
C PRO A 62 -21.87 20.71 -9.24
N VAL A 63 -21.38 20.88 -8.01
CA VAL A 63 -21.08 22.20 -7.47
C VAL A 63 -19.90 22.66 -8.30
N ASN A 64 -20.10 23.76 -9.05
CA ASN A 64 -19.03 24.52 -9.67
C ASN A 64 -18.08 25.01 -8.57
N VAL A 65 -17.17 24.14 -8.13
CA VAL A 65 -16.01 24.54 -7.35
C VAL A 65 -14.98 24.99 -8.37
N THR A 66 -15.00 26.29 -8.60
CA THR A 66 -13.88 27.05 -9.16
C THR A 66 -12.57 26.56 -8.56
N GLY A 67 -11.59 26.29 -9.44
CA GLY A 67 -10.19 26.42 -9.09
C GLY A 67 -9.57 25.23 -8.37
N HIS A 68 -9.22 24.24 -9.17
CA HIS A 68 -8.22 23.22 -8.90
C HIS A 68 -6.96 23.78 -8.21
N ASN A 69 -6.77 23.54 -6.91
CA ASN A 69 -5.52 23.84 -6.19
C ASN A 69 -4.39 22.81 -6.47
N ASN A 70 -4.40 22.19 -7.64
CA ASN A 70 -3.31 21.34 -8.14
C ASN A 70 -2.04 22.15 -8.49
N ASN A 71 -2.17 23.48 -8.54
CA ASN A 71 -1.05 24.40 -8.74
C ASN A 71 -0.01 24.35 -7.59
N SER A 72 -0.35 23.86 -6.40
CA SER A 72 0.61 23.87 -5.27
C SER A 72 1.76 22.87 -5.46
N PHE A 73 1.49 21.67 -5.97
CA PHE A 73 2.54 20.65 -6.13
C PHE A 73 3.44 20.95 -7.33
N ILE A 74 2.84 21.32 -8.47
CA ILE A 74 3.59 21.64 -9.70
C ILE A 74 4.48 22.87 -9.48
N ASN A 75 3.99 23.91 -8.79
CA ASN A 75 4.79 25.08 -8.49
C ASN A 75 5.98 24.75 -7.56
N LYS A 76 5.79 23.86 -6.58
CA LYS A 76 6.89 23.39 -5.72
C LYS A 76 7.94 22.59 -6.50
N LEU A 77 7.50 21.75 -7.45
CA LEU A 77 8.40 21.00 -8.31
C LEU A 77 9.21 21.91 -9.24
N ILE A 78 8.57 22.91 -9.84
CA ILE A 78 9.25 23.90 -10.70
C ILE A 78 10.31 24.67 -9.89
N HIS A 79 9.95 25.13 -8.68
CA HIS A 79 10.89 25.85 -7.81
C HIS A 79 12.08 24.97 -7.40
N PHE A 80 11.85 23.70 -7.10
CA PHE A 80 12.91 22.75 -6.80
C PHE A 80 13.86 22.54 -7.99
N CYS A 81 13.30 22.37 -9.19
CA CYS A 81 14.11 22.24 -10.41
C CYS A 81 14.93 23.50 -10.69
N GLN A 82 14.38 24.69 -10.51
CA GLN A 82 15.11 25.95 -10.68
C GLN A 82 16.28 26.12 -9.70
N GLN A 83 16.19 25.56 -8.50
CA GLN A 83 17.24 25.66 -7.49
C GLN A 83 18.37 24.65 -7.69
N HIS A 84 18.09 23.48 -8.28
CA HIS A 84 19.02 22.35 -8.30
C HIS A 84 19.47 21.90 -9.69
N LEU A 85 18.88 22.43 -10.77
CA LEU A 85 19.25 22.11 -12.17
C LEU A 85 19.88 23.29 -12.93
N VAL A 86 20.39 24.32 -12.23
CA VAL A 86 21.28 25.32 -12.86
C VAL A 86 22.68 24.71 -12.95
N VAL A 87 23.00 24.16 -14.11
CA VAL A 87 24.36 24.17 -14.68
C VAL A 87 24.51 25.46 -15.47
#